data_AF-A0A150AJ92-F1
#
_entry.id   AF-A0A150AJ92-F1
#
_cell.length_a   1.000
_cell.length_b   1.000
_cell.length_c   1.000
_cell.angle_alpha   90.00
_cell.angle_beta   90.00
_cell.angle_gamma   90.00
#
_symmetry.space_group_name_H-M   'P 1'
#
loop_
_entity.id
_entity.type
_entity.pdbx_description
1 polymer ?
#
loop_
_entity_poly.entity_id
_entity_poly.type
_entity_poly.pdbx_seq_one_letter_code
_entity_poly.pdbx_strand_id
1 'polypeptide(L)'
;MKYILTLISIIFFSFQLFAKGGPEVYKRISSRYHNGEIIIAYNTVDNLPKTNVHQFHKENQLNFGGVNVDIYESNNATLAYIKIGTKAAWTYLQEGDNINTIIRELIVVTHNN
;
A
#
# COMPACT_ATOMS: atom_id res chain seq x y z
N MET A 1 -18.10 -20.71 42.38
CA MET A 1 -18.75 -20.34 41.10
C MET A 1 -18.59 -18.86 40.69
N LYS A 2 -17.94 -17.97 41.47
CA LYS A 2 -17.74 -16.56 41.08
C LYS A 2 -16.62 -16.34 40.05
N TYR A 3 -15.64 -17.24 39.98
CA TYR A 3 -14.45 -17.07 39.13
C TYR A 3 -14.67 -17.42 37.65
N ILE A 4 -15.71 -18.18 37.32
CA ILE A 4 -15.99 -18.62 35.95
C ILE A 4 -16.61 -17.47 35.13
N LEU A 5 -17.49 -16.66 35.73
CA LEU A 5 -18.10 -15.50 35.05
C LEU A 5 -17.07 -14.42 34.69
N THR A 6 -16.06 -14.21 35.54
CA THR A 6 -14.98 -13.25 35.29
C THR A 6 -14.05 -13.73 34.18
N LEU A 7 -13.82 -15.04 34.06
CA LEU A 7 -12.99 -15.60 33.00
C LEU A 7 -13.66 -15.45 31.62
N ILE A 8 -14.97 -15.67 31.53
CA ILE A 8 -15.74 -15.55 30.28
C ILE A 8 -15.77 -14.10 29.78
N SER A 9 -15.86 -13.12 30.68
CA SER A 9 -15.88 -11.70 30.32
C SER A 9 -14.54 -11.20 29.79
N ILE A 10 -13.41 -11.72 30.28
CA ILE A 10 -12.08 -11.38 29.75
C ILE A 10 -11.87 -11.94 28.34
N ILE A 11 -12.37 -13.15 28.07
CA ILE A 11 -12.30 -13.78 26.74
C ILE A 11 -13.18 -13.04 25.73
N PHE A 12 -14.37 -12.59 26.14
CA PHE A 12 -15.27 -11.84 25.26
C PHE A 12 -14.73 -10.45 24.90
N PHE A 13 -14.04 -9.78 25.84
CA PHE A 13 -13.45 -8.47 25.62
C PHE A 13 -12.21 -8.53 24.71
N SER A 14 -11.42 -9.60 24.80
CA SER A 14 -10.26 -9.81 23.93
C SER A 14 -10.67 -10.12 22.48
N PHE A 15 -11.78 -10.83 22.25
CA PHE A 15 -12.33 -11.03 20.90
C PHE A 15 -12.73 -9.72 20.19
N GLN A 16 -13.23 -8.73 20.94
CA GLN A 16 -13.56 -7.41 20.36
C GLN A 16 -12.33 -6.57 20.02
N LEU A 17 -11.20 -6.79 20.69
CA LEU A 17 -9.93 -6.12 20.37
C LEU A 17 -9.30 -6.68 19.09
N PHE A 18 -9.46 -7.98 18.80
CA PHE A 18 -9.02 -8.57 17.52
C PHE A 18 -9.91 -8.22 16.33
N ALA A 19 -11.16 -7.79 16.56
CA ALA A 19 -12.08 -7.38 15.49
C ALA A 19 -11.86 -5.94 14.99
N LYS A 20 -10.94 -5.17 15.61
CA LYS A 20 -10.60 -3.81 15.19
C LYS A 20 -9.36 -3.70 14.30
N GLY A 21 -8.91 -4.82 13.73
CA GLY A 21 -8.06 -4.83 12.54
C GLY A 21 -8.92 -5.28 11.37
N GLY A 22 -9.68 -4.36 10.76
CA GLY A 22 -10.32 -4.65 9.47
C GLY A 22 -9.24 -5.17 8.50
N PRO A 23 -9.56 -6.14 7.62
CA PRO A 23 -8.58 -6.68 6.70
C PRO A 23 -7.93 -5.49 6.01
N GLU A 24 -6.60 -5.41 6.07
CA GLU A 24 -5.87 -4.44 5.29
C GLU A 24 -6.37 -4.54 3.84
N VAL A 25 -7.14 -3.55 3.40
CA VAL A 25 -7.87 -3.60 2.13
C VAL A 25 -6.88 -3.24 1.03
N TYR A 26 -5.98 -4.18 0.75
CA TYR A 26 -5.08 -4.09 -0.39
C TYR A 26 -5.59 -5.00 -1.51
N LYS A 27 -5.53 -4.52 -2.74
CA LYS A 27 -5.74 -5.33 -3.95
C LYS A 27 -4.45 -5.34 -4.75
N ARG A 28 -3.97 -6.53 -5.09
CA ARG A 28 -2.83 -6.72 -5.99
C ARG A 28 -3.34 -6.87 -7.42
N ILE A 29 -2.71 -6.19 -8.35
CA ILE A 29 -3.04 -6.22 -9.77
C ILE A 29 -1.74 -6.48 -10.54
N SER A 30 -1.72 -7.53 -11.35
CA SER A 30 -0.59 -7.79 -12.25
C SER A 30 -0.48 -6.65 -13.28
N SER A 31 0.70 -6.06 -13.42
CA SER A 31 0.96 -5.15 -14.52
C SER A 31 1.11 -5.92 -15.84
N ARG A 32 0.58 -5.37 -16.93
CA ARG A 32 0.80 -5.93 -18.29
C ARG A 32 2.04 -5.35 -18.97
N TYR A 33 2.50 -4.20 -18.49
CA TYR A 33 3.58 -3.42 -19.11
C TYR A 33 4.87 -3.46 -18.28
N HIS A 34 4.82 -4.08 -17.11
CA HIS A 34 5.91 -4.29 -16.17
C HIS A 34 5.77 -5.68 -15.55
N ASN A 35 6.90 -6.35 -15.34
CA ASN A 35 6.95 -7.73 -14.83
C ASN A 35 6.80 -7.78 -13.31
N GLY A 36 5.80 -7.07 -12.76
CA GLY A 36 5.57 -6.98 -11.34
C GLY A 36 4.14 -6.59 -10.99
N GLU A 37 3.87 -6.57 -9.68
CA GLU A 37 2.53 -6.30 -9.16
C GLU A 37 2.39 -4.82 -8.79
N ILE A 38 1.24 -4.26 -9.12
CA ILE A 38 0.75 -3.00 -8.58
C ILE A 38 -0.12 -3.32 -7.38
N ILE A 39 0.18 -2.69 -6.25
CA ILE A 39 -0.59 -2.87 -5.01
C ILE A 39 -1.41 -1.60 -4.79
N ILE A 40 -2.73 -1.76 -4.63
CA ILE A 40 -3.68 -0.67 -4.39
C ILE A 40 -4.19 -0.77 -2.96
N ALA A 41 -4.09 0.32 -2.21
CA ALA A 41 -4.68 0.50 -0.90
C ALA A 41 -5.93 1.39 -0.96
N TYR A 42 -6.99 0.97 -0.26
CA TYR A 42 -8.24 1.73 -0.12
C TYR A 42 -8.38 2.30 1.30
N ASN A 43 -9.07 3.44 1.43
CA ASN A 43 -9.39 4.09 2.71
C ASN A 43 -8.14 4.43 3.56
N THR A 44 -7.14 5.01 2.90
CA THR A 44 -5.80 5.23 3.47
C THR A 44 -5.79 6.11 4.73
N VAL A 45 -5.53 5.48 5.88
CA VAL A 45 -4.39 5.92 6.69
C VAL A 45 -3.16 5.64 5.83
N ASP A 46 -2.24 6.59 5.68
CA ASP A 46 -1.03 6.49 4.82
C ASP A 46 -0.09 5.35 5.28
N ASN A 47 -0.52 4.11 5.10
CA ASN A 47 0.24 2.91 5.32
C ASN A 47 0.72 2.45 3.95
N LEU A 48 1.65 3.22 3.37
CA LEU A 48 2.75 2.60 2.60
C LEU A 48 3.19 1.36 3.40
N PRO A 49 3.31 0.16 2.82
CA PRO A 49 3.43 -1.09 3.56
C PRO A 49 4.58 -0.98 4.57
N LYS A 50 4.21 -0.76 5.84
CA LYS A 50 5.12 -0.40 6.93
C LYS A 50 6.18 -1.47 7.17
N THR A 51 5.96 -2.67 6.64
CA THR A 51 6.86 -3.80 6.76
C THR A 51 8.24 -3.55 6.14
N ASN A 52 8.38 -2.72 5.09
CA ASN A 52 9.70 -2.40 4.52
C ASN A 52 9.96 -0.90 4.24
N VAL A 53 8.96 -0.03 4.34
CA VAL A 53 9.08 1.40 3.97
C VAL A 53 10.06 2.18 4.85
N HIS A 54 10.36 1.71 6.06
CA HIS A 54 11.42 2.29 6.90
C HIS A 54 12.81 2.27 6.24
N GLN A 55 13.02 1.43 5.23
CA GLN A 55 14.26 1.36 4.44
C GLN A 55 14.26 2.26 3.21
N PHE A 56 13.13 2.91 2.93
CA PHE A 56 12.93 3.70 1.73
C PHE A 56 12.95 5.20 2.06
N HIS A 57 13.77 5.94 1.33
CA HIS A 57 13.86 7.39 1.42
C HIS A 57 13.18 8.01 0.21
N LYS A 58 12.38 9.05 0.41
CA LYS A 58 11.78 9.79 -0.70
C LYS A 58 12.90 10.57 -1.39
N GLU A 59 13.26 10.15 -2.59
CA GLU A 59 14.32 10.78 -3.38
C GLU A 59 13.76 11.87 -4.28
N ASN A 60 12.62 11.59 -4.94
CA ASN A 60 12.10 12.48 -5.97
C ASN A 60 10.58 12.49 -6.01
N GLN A 61 10.02 13.51 -6.66
CA GLN A 61 8.61 13.59 -7.02
C GLN A 61 8.49 14.00 -8.48
N LEU A 62 7.81 13.17 -9.26
CA LEU A 62 7.52 13.41 -10.67
C LEU A 62 6.06 13.85 -10.83
N ASN A 63 5.79 14.80 -11.71
CA ASN A 63 4.41 15.20 -12.04
C ASN A 63 4.01 14.65 -13.41
N PHE A 64 2.95 13.85 -13.45
CA PHE A 64 2.39 13.30 -14.68
C PHE A 64 0.94 13.73 -14.82
N GLY A 65 0.70 14.73 -15.67
CA GLY A 65 -0.66 15.21 -15.97
C GLY A 65 -1.41 15.71 -14.73
N GLY A 66 -0.71 16.34 -13.78
CA GLY A 66 -1.30 16.83 -12.54
C GLY A 66 -1.33 15.81 -11.38
N VAL A 67 -0.91 14.57 -11.61
CA VAL A 67 -0.73 13.58 -10.55
C VAL A 67 0.73 13.56 -10.11
N ASN A 68 0.95 13.76 -8.81
CA ASN A 68 2.28 13.65 -8.21
C ASN A 68 2.58 12.18 -7.90
N VAL A 69 3.75 11.75 -8.35
CA VAL A 69 4.29 10.41 -8.18
C VAL A 69 5.55 10.54 -7.35
N ASP A 70 5.54 9.97 -6.17
CA ASP A 70 6.70 9.95 -5.30
C ASP A 70 7.57 8.74 -5.65
N ILE A 71 8.86 8.99 -5.85
CA ILE A 71 9.87 7.96 -6.06
C ILE A 71 10.64 7.81 -4.77
N TYR A 72 10.64 6.61 -4.24
CA TYR A 72 11.40 6.23 -3.07
C TYR A 72 12.52 5.28 -3.47
N GLU A 73 13.69 5.43 -2.88
CA GLU A 73 14.83 4.53 -3.11
C GLU A 73 15.29 3.89 -1.80
N SER A 74 15.81 2.68 -1.94
CA SER A 74 16.54 1.93 -0.93
C SER A 74 17.76 1.29 -1.61
N ASN A 75 18.69 0.76 -0.84
CA ASN A 75 19.94 0.19 -1.37
C ASN A 75 19.74 -0.84 -2.51
N ASN A 76 18.59 -1.53 -2.56
CA ASN A 76 18.36 -2.63 -3.51
C ASN A 76 17.04 -2.50 -4.29
N ALA A 77 16.31 -1.40 -4.15
CA ALA A 77 15.00 -1.27 -4.78
C ALA A 77 14.56 0.18 -4.90
N THR A 78 13.87 0.49 -6.00
CA THR A 78 13.15 1.75 -6.21
C THR A 78 11.66 1.46 -6.19
N LEU A 79 10.89 2.33 -5.52
CA LEU A 79 9.45 2.23 -5.38
C LEU A 79 8.80 3.47 -5.97
N ALA A 80 7.85 3.28 -6.88
CA ALA A 80 6.97 4.35 -7.33
C ALA A 80 5.67 4.30 -6.53
N TYR A 81 5.26 5.43 -5.97
CA TYR A 81 4.05 5.57 -5.16
C TYR A 81 3.20 6.73 -5.66
N ILE A 82 1.88 6.53 -5.69
CA ILE A 82 0.92 7.59 -5.99
C ILE A 82 -0.23 7.56 -5.00
N LYS A 83 -0.86 8.72 -4.81
CA LYS A 83 -2.12 8.88 -4.09
C LYS A 83 -3.10 9.71 -4.89
N ILE A 84 -4.30 9.17 -5.11
CA ILE A 84 -5.40 9.83 -5.81
C ILE A 84 -6.66 9.71 -4.94
N GLY A 85 -7.03 10.80 -4.27
CA GLY A 85 -8.15 10.82 -3.33
C GLY A 85 -7.91 9.87 -2.15
N THR A 86 -8.82 8.92 -1.94
CA THR A 86 -8.74 7.92 -0.86
C THR A 86 -7.93 6.67 -1.23
N LYS A 87 -7.50 6.57 -2.49
CA LYS A 87 -6.78 5.43 -3.05
C LYS A 87 -5.29 5.77 -3.14
N ALA A 88 -4.46 4.81 -2.76
CA ALA A 88 -3.03 4.88 -3.02
C ALA A 88 -2.59 3.62 -3.77
N ALA A 89 -1.58 3.74 -4.60
CA ALA A 89 -0.97 2.58 -5.21
C ALA A 89 0.53 2.72 -5.29
N TRP A 90 1.21 1.58 -5.32
CA TRP A 90 2.65 1.53 -5.49
C TRP A 90 3.10 0.28 -6.22
N THR A 91 4.31 0.34 -6.76
CA THR A 91 4.98 -0.79 -7.39
C THR A 91 6.49 -0.62 -7.30
N TYR A 92 7.22 -1.74 -7.28
CA TYR A 92 8.67 -1.74 -7.30
C TYR A 92 9.15 -1.67 -8.74
N LEU A 93 10.06 -0.73 -9.03
CA LEU A 93 10.71 -0.66 -10.32
C LEU A 93 11.84 -1.70 -10.37
N GLN A 94 11.88 -2.44 -11.46
CA GLN A 94 12.94 -3.38 -11.81
C GLN A 94 13.94 -2.72 -12.76
N GLU A 95 15.15 -3.27 -12.82
CA GLU A 95 16.15 -2.81 -13.76
C GLU A 95 15.66 -2.96 -15.21
N GLY A 96 15.82 -1.90 -16.02
CA GLY A 96 15.38 -1.88 -17.42
C GLY A 96 13.91 -1.46 -17.62
N ASP A 97 13.17 -1.21 -16.55
CA ASP A 97 11.80 -0.73 -16.63
C ASP A 97 11.68 0.64 -17.31
N ASN A 98 10.66 0.79 -18.18
CA ASN A 98 10.29 2.10 -18.68
C ASN A 98 9.38 2.82 -17.67
N ILE A 99 10.01 3.66 -16.84
CA ILE A 99 9.35 4.35 -15.73
C ILE A 99 8.10 5.14 -16.17
N ASN A 100 8.11 5.75 -17.36
CA ASN A 100 6.98 6.53 -17.86
C ASN A 100 5.77 5.65 -18.16
N THR A 101 5.98 4.45 -18.72
CA THR A 101 4.91 3.50 -19.00
C THR A 101 4.30 2.97 -17.71
N ILE A 102 5.15 2.62 -16.73
CA ILE A 102 4.73 2.08 -15.44
C ILE A 102 3.93 3.11 -14.66
N ILE A 103 4.42 4.35 -14.59
CA ILE A 103 3.73 5.44 -13.91
C ILE A 103 2.36 5.68 -14.54
N ARG A 104 2.26 5.69 -15.88
CA ARG A 104 0.96 5.84 -16.56
C ARG A 104 0.00 4.70 -16.20
N GLU A 105 0.47 3.46 -16.19
CA GLU A 105 -0.35 2.32 -15.79
C GLU A 105 -0.79 2.43 -14.33
N LEU A 106 0.14 2.78 -13.43
CA LEU A 106 -0.11 2.99 -12.01
C LEU A 106 -1.21 4.03 -11.77
N ILE A 107 -1.18 5.16 -12.51
CA ILE A 107 -2.21 6.20 -12.47
C ILE A 107 -3.57 5.66 -12.94
N VAL A 108 -3.61 5.01 -14.11
CA VAL A 108 -4.85 4.46 -14.69
C VAL A 108 -5.47 3.43 -13.75
N VAL A 109 -4.66 2.52 -13.21
CA VAL A 109 -5.10 1.45 -12.34
C VAL A 109 -5.66 1.99 -11.03
N THR A 110 -5.00 2.99 -10.43
CA THR A 110 -5.45 3.64 -9.19
C THR A 110 -6.74 4.43 -9.40
N HIS A 111 -6.91 5.06 -10.55
CA HIS A 111 -8.13 5.81 -10.85
C HIS A 111 -9.33 4.86 -11.03
N ASN A 112 -9.14 3.77 -11.78
CA ASN A 112 -10.21 2.88 -12.22
C ASN A 112 -10.69 1.84 -11.20
N ASN A 113 -9.87 1.47 -10.22
CA ASN A 113 -10.23 0.52 -9.15
C ASN A 113 -10.49 1.28 -7.87
#